data_AF-A0A1W2CQZ4-F1
#
_entry.id   AF-A0A1W2CQZ4-F1
#
_cell.length_a   1.000
_cell.length_b   1.000
_cell.length_c   1.000
_cell.angle_alpha   90.00
_cell.angle_beta   90.00
_cell.angle_gamma   90.00
#
_symmetry.space_group_name_H-M   'P 1'
#
loop_
_entity.id
_entity.type
_entity.pdbx_description
1 polymer ?
#
loop_
_entity_poly.entity_id
_entity_poly.type
_entity_poly.pdbx_seq_one_letter_code
_entity_poly.pdbx_strand_id
1 'polypeptide(L)'
;MNYKIKTPVTLTAIFTLLLFNLTCVFAQQPPVEFFNGLKAMPVNRAQAKNDMMISIAKMPAFHGAYHFLGVLYSEDQQQDSAIYYLEKAVSLNTANVNKTREMSLARLIEAYTFKQDFEKAYHTGLEAYGLYPENKAIAMNFKDACIWSYYIRHTGLNKSYLSPIIMDEYEVNSIPQEYLITRKLIHNGERLQVTGQSLKTINKLNYDVLKCITATDKKERELKFKLSWDMNTEFGGKVFPTEIVINNNRNAIYERIGALLVKDPRVDLKTEIEKLK
;
A
#
# COMPACT_ATOMS: atom_id res chain seq x y z
N MET A 1 -67.02 45.35 2.22
CA MET A 1 -65.93 46.35 2.18
C MET A 1 -64.71 45.69 2.80
N ASN A 2 -63.62 45.60 2.05
CA ASN A 2 -62.51 44.68 2.27
C ASN A 2 -61.65 45.03 3.50
N TYR A 3 -61.33 43.99 4.29
CA TYR A 3 -60.28 44.01 5.30
C TYR A 3 -58.90 44.17 4.65
N LYS A 4 -58.09 45.11 5.14
CA LYS A 4 -56.64 45.14 4.91
C LYS A 4 -55.93 45.37 6.24
N ILE A 5 -55.49 44.27 6.85
CA ILE A 5 -54.50 44.27 7.92
C ILE A 5 -53.12 44.40 7.25
N LYS A 6 -52.37 45.44 7.62
CA LYS A 6 -50.96 45.62 7.26
C LYS A 6 -50.10 44.76 8.18
N THR A 7 -49.34 43.83 7.63
CA THR A 7 -48.22 43.18 8.32
C THR A 7 -46.91 43.90 7.99
N PRO A 8 -45.95 44.01 8.94
CA PRO A 8 -44.72 44.75 8.75
C PRO A 8 -43.69 43.94 7.96
N VAL A 9 -42.94 44.66 7.13
CA VAL A 9 -41.78 44.22 6.35
C VAL A 9 -40.63 43.92 7.31
N THR A 10 -40.46 42.69 7.78
CA THR A 10 -39.20 42.18 8.35
C THR A 10 -39.27 40.66 8.60
N LEU A 11 -39.39 39.82 7.56
CA LEU A 11 -39.03 38.39 7.69
C LEU A 11 -38.87 37.64 6.35
N THR A 12 -38.39 38.30 5.30
CA THR A 12 -38.15 37.65 3.99
C THR A 12 -36.81 38.05 3.39
N ALA A 13 -35.80 38.25 4.25
CA ALA A 13 -34.41 38.48 3.84
C ALA A 13 -33.43 37.43 4.42
N ILE A 14 -33.94 36.32 4.99
CA ILE A 14 -33.11 35.21 5.50
C ILE A 14 -33.20 33.96 4.60
N PHE A 15 -34.17 33.90 3.67
CA PHE A 15 -34.32 32.74 2.78
C PHE A 15 -33.56 32.83 1.44
N THR A 16 -32.94 33.98 1.14
CA THR A 16 -32.14 34.18 -0.09
C THR A 16 -30.63 34.22 0.17
N LEU A 17 -30.19 34.13 1.43
CA LEU A 17 -28.76 34.10 1.80
C LEU A 17 -28.26 32.71 2.23
N LEU A 18 -29.11 31.69 2.16
CA LEU A 18 -28.79 30.30 2.54
C LEU A 18 -28.80 29.31 1.37
N LEU A 19 -29.01 29.80 0.14
CA LEU A 19 -28.91 29.02 -1.10
C LEU A 19 -27.71 29.42 -1.98
N PHE A 20 -26.82 30.29 -1.49
CA PHE A 20 -25.57 30.67 -2.18
C PHE A 20 -24.27 30.27 -1.46
N ASN A 21 -24.36 29.60 -0.31
CA ASN A 21 -23.20 29.02 0.40
C ASN A 21 -23.15 27.47 0.29
N LEU A 22 -23.70 26.93 -0.78
CA LEU A 22 -23.45 25.55 -1.25
C LEU A 22 -22.82 25.58 -2.65
N THR A 23 -22.07 26.64 -2.94
CA THR A 23 -21.20 26.68 -4.11
C THR A 23 -20.04 25.72 -3.88
N CYS A 24 -20.11 24.62 -4.62
CA CYS A 24 -18.97 23.85 -5.10
C CYS A 24 -18.11 23.22 -4.00
N VAL A 25 -18.25 21.90 -3.88
CA VAL A 25 -17.05 21.04 -3.91
C VAL A 25 -16.21 21.58 -5.07
N PHE A 26 -15.22 22.44 -4.77
CA PHE A 26 -14.28 22.91 -5.77
C PHE A 26 -13.54 21.67 -6.24
N ALA A 27 -14.05 21.05 -7.31
CA ALA A 27 -13.24 20.24 -8.19
C ALA A 27 -12.17 21.20 -8.71
N GLN A 28 -11.08 21.31 -7.94
CA GLN A 28 -9.91 22.07 -8.30
C GLN A 28 -9.55 21.67 -9.73
N GLN A 29 -9.63 22.60 -10.68
CA GLN A 29 -9.11 22.34 -12.01
C GLN A 29 -7.60 22.13 -11.86
N PRO A 30 -7.08 20.92 -12.11
CA PRO A 30 -5.67 20.66 -11.90
C PRO A 30 -4.82 21.58 -12.78
N PRO A 31 -3.69 22.12 -12.28
CA PRO A 31 -2.76 22.89 -13.10
C PRO A 31 -2.33 22.10 -14.34
N VAL A 32 -2.09 22.75 -15.47
CA VAL A 32 -1.62 22.08 -16.71
C VAL A 32 -0.35 21.27 -16.47
N GLU A 33 0.52 21.75 -15.58
CA GLU A 33 1.74 21.06 -15.19
C GLU A 33 1.47 19.72 -14.54
N PHE A 34 0.36 19.54 -13.82
CA PHE A 34 -0.02 18.22 -13.33
C PHE A 34 -0.13 17.21 -14.48
N PHE A 35 -0.83 17.58 -15.55
CA PHE A 35 -1.02 16.73 -16.71
C PHE A 35 0.29 16.52 -17.50
N ASN A 36 1.13 17.55 -17.59
CA ASN A 36 2.47 17.41 -18.18
C ASN A 36 3.31 16.40 -17.39
N GLY A 37 3.28 16.50 -16.06
CA GLY A 37 3.98 15.59 -15.17
C GLY A 37 3.50 14.15 -15.33
N LEU A 38 2.18 13.91 -15.40
CA LEU A 38 1.62 12.59 -15.66
C LEU A 38 2.10 12.00 -16.98
N LYS A 39 2.12 12.80 -18.06
CA LYS A 39 2.63 12.37 -19.38
C LYS A 39 4.13 12.07 -19.34
N ALA A 40 4.89 12.78 -18.52
CA ALA A 40 6.32 12.61 -18.39
C ALA A 40 6.72 11.39 -17.54
N MET A 41 5.86 10.90 -16.64
CA MET A 41 6.18 9.77 -15.74
C MET A 41 6.83 8.56 -16.43
N PRO A 42 6.31 8.02 -17.55
CA PRO A 42 6.90 6.83 -18.19
C PRO A 42 8.17 7.12 -18.99
N VAL A 43 8.49 8.37 -19.31
CA VAL A 43 9.54 8.73 -20.28
C VAL A 43 10.65 9.60 -19.70
N ASN A 44 10.33 10.48 -18.76
CA ASN A 44 11.24 11.42 -18.14
C ASN A 44 10.79 11.73 -16.70
N ARG A 45 11.25 10.91 -15.76
CA ARG A 45 10.91 11.02 -14.34
C ARG A 45 11.35 12.34 -13.71
N ALA A 46 12.49 12.88 -14.12
CA ALA A 46 13.00 14.15 -13.61
C ALA A 46 12.04 15.30 -13.99
N GLN A 47 11.62 15.33 -15.26
CA GLN A 47 10.60 16.27 -15.72
C GLN A 47 9.27 16.07 -15.00
N ALA A 48 8.84 14.81 -14.82
CA ALA A 48 7.61 14.50 -14.08
C ALA A 48 7.62 15.06 -12.66
N LYS A 49 8.72 14.87 -11.91
CA LYS A 49 8.89 15.45 -10.57
C LYS A 49 8.85 16.98 -10.61
N ASN A 50 9.55 17.61 -11.55
CA ASN A 50 9.57 19.06 -11.70
C ASN A 50 8.17 19.63 -11.96
N ASP A 51 7.43 19.05 -12.89
CA ASP A 51 6.07 19.49 -13.23
C ASP A 51 5.09 19.30 -12.07
N MET A 52 5.23 18.22 -11.28
CA MET A 52 4.44 18.03 -10.07
C MET A 52 4.77 19.07 -8.99
N MET A 53 6.04 19.45 -8.83
CA MET A 53 6.43 20.53 -7.91
C MET A 53 5.88 21.89 -8.37
N ILE A 54 5.89 22.19 -9.67
CA ILE A 54 5.25 23.40 -10.21
C ILE A 54 3.74 23.38 -9.97
N SER A 55 3.09 22.22 -10.16
CA SER A 55 1.66 22.04 -9.85
C SER A 55 1.35 22.36 -8.38
N ILE A 56 2.17 21.86 -7.44
CA ILE A 56 2.05 22.20 -6.02
C ILE A 56 2.26 23.69 -5.76
N ALA A 57 3.24 24.32 -6.40
CA ALA A 57 3.51 25.75 -6.23
C ALA A 57 2.31 26.61 -6.69
N LYS A 58 1.64 26.22 -7.79
CA LYS A 58 0.45 26.91 -8.30
C LYS A 58 -0.80 26.62 -7.49
N MET A 59 -0.94 25.41 -6.99
CA MET A 59 -2.11 24.96 -6.25
C MET A 59 -1.71 24.08 -5.06
N PRO A 60 -1.31 24.68 -3.92
CA PRO A 60 -0.77 23.95 -2.78
C PRO A 60 -1.72 22.94 -2.12
N ALA A 61 -3.04 23.11 -2.33
CA ALA A 61 -4.08 22.20 -1.83
C ALA A 61 -4.40 21.04 -2.80
N PHE A 62 -3.75 20.99 -3.97
CA PHE A 62 -4.01 19.95 -4.97
C PHE A 62 -3.30 18.64 -4.61
N HIS A 63 -4.02 17.80 -3.86
CA HIS A 63 -3.54 16.51 -3.36
C HIS A 63 -3.03 15.55 -4.45
N GLY A 64 -3.49 15.69 -5.70
CA GLY A 64 -3.06 14.84 -6.81
C GLY A 64 -1.56 14.92 -7.07
N ALA A 65 -0.99 16.13 -7.09
CA ALA A 65 0.43 16.31 -7.33
C ALA A 65 1.31 15.71 -6.21
N TYR A 66 0.87 15.84 -4.95
CA TYR A 66 1.52 15.18 -3.81
C TYR A 66 1.47 13.66 -3.94
N HIS A 67 0.33 13.08 -4.31
CA HIS A 67 0.22 11.64 -4.50
C HIS A 67 1.24 11.13 -5.51
N PHE A 68 1.31 11.74 -6.70
CA PHE A 68 2.21 11.29 -7.76
C PHE A 68 3.68 11.58 -7.47
N LEU A 69 4.03 12.63 -6.72
CA LEU A 69 5.38 12.77 -6.18
C LEU A 69 5.72 11.63 -5.21
N GLY A 70 4.80 11.27 -4.33
CA GLY A 70 4.92 10.13 -3.44
C GLY A 70 5.23 8.83 -4.20
N VAL A 71 4.51 8.59 -5.31
CA VAL A 71 4.78 7.46 -6.21
C VAL A 71 6.18 7.52 -6.81
N LEU A 72 6.57 8.65 -7.40
CA LEU A 72 7.88 8.82 -8.04
C LEU A 72 9.04 8.67 -7.06
N TYR A 73 8.91 9.17 -5.83
CA TYR A 73 9.92 8.99 -4.79
C TYR A 73 9.98 7.55 -4.28
N SER A 74 8.84 6.86 -4.16
CA SER A 74 8.80 5.44 -3.79
C SER A 74 9.50 4.57 -4.83
N GLU A 75 9.29 4.84 -6.13
CA GLU A 75 9.94 4.12 -7.22
C GLU A 75 11.45 4.36 -7.27
N ASP A 76 11.89 5.55 -6.88
CA ASP A 76 13.32 5.90 -6.73
C ASP A 76 13.89 5.46 -5.37
N GLN A 77 13.13 4.67 -4.59
CA GLN A 77 13.50 4.14 -3.28
C GLN A 77 13.82 5.19 -2.21
N GLN A 78 13.34 6.43 -2.42
CA GLN A 78 13.46 7.53 -1.46
C GLN A 78 12.24 7.55 -0.54
N GLN A 79 12.17 6.58 0.36
CA GLN A 79 10.95 6.35 1.15
C GLN A 79 10.58 7.50 2.08
N ASP A 80 11.55 8.22 2.66
CA ASP A 80 11.22 9.34 3.55
C ASP A 80 10.50 10.47 2.77
N SER A 81 10.96 10.76 1.56
CA SER A 81 10.27 11.67 0.64
C SER A 81 8.91 11.10 0.23
N ALA A 82 8.84 9.82 -0.12
CA ALA A 82 7.59 9.17 -0.52
C ALA A 82 6.51 9.30 0.58
N ILE A 83 6.89 8.98 1.83
CA ILE A 83 6.02 9.09 3.00
C ILE A 83 5.55 10.54 3.16
N TYR A 84 6.47 11.52 3.17
CA TYR A 84 6.11 12.93 3.32
C TYR A 84 5.04 13.38 2.31
N TYR A 85 5.25 13.10 1.03
CA TYR A 85 4.31 13.53 -0.01
C TYR A 85 2.99 12.77 0.04
N LEU A 86 3.01 11.47 0.34
CA LEU A 86 1.77 10.69 0.46
C LEU A 86 0.94 11.11 1.70
N GLU A 87 1.58 11.41 2.83
CA GLU A 87 0.90 11.95 4.02
C GLU A 87 0.23 13.28 3.71
N LYS A 88 0.92 14.17 2.99
CA LYS A 88 0.32 15.42 2.52
C LYS A 88 -0.89 15.15 1.61
N ALA A 89 -0.80 14.22 0.67
CA ALA A 89 -1.92 13.85 -0.20
C ALA A 89 -3.14 13.34 0.58
N VAL A 90 -2.93 12.51 1.60
CA VAL A 90 -4.00 12.00 2.49
C VAL A 90 -4.62 13.15 3.29
N SER A 91 -3.80 14.02 3.89
CA SER A 91 -4.28 15.14 4.72
C SER A 91 -5.11 16.16 3.94
N LEU A 92 -4.77 16.40 2.67
CA LEU A 92 -5.44 17.39 1.81
C LEU A 92 -6.72 16.83 1.16
N ASN A 93 -6.85 15.51 1.04
CA ASN A 93 -7.98 14.87 0.36
C ASN A 93 -8.96 14.17 1.30
N THR A 94 -9.49 14.87 2.30
CA THR A 94 -10.38 14.28 3.30
C THR A 94 -11.63 13.64 2.69
N ALA A 95 -12.15 14.19 1.59
CA ALA A 95 -13.33 13.71 0.87
C ALA A 95 -13.05 12.57 -0.13
N ASN A 96 -11.81 12.10 -0.25
CA ASN A 96 -11.40 11.05 -1.21
C ASN A 96 -11.77 11.37 -2.67
N VAL A 97 -11.64 12.63 -3.08
CA VAL A 97 -11.83 13.07 -4.47
C VAL A 97 -10.92 12.26 -5.38
N ASN A 98 -11.48 11.78 -6.50
CA ASN A 98 -10.80 10.93 -7.49
C ASN A 98 -10.12 9.69 -6.90
N LYS A 99 -10.58 9.18 -5.75
CA LYS A 99 -9.99 8.01 -5.06
C LYS A 99 -8.54 8.18 -4.63
N THR A 100 -8.00 9.41 -4.68
CA THR A 100 -6.57 9.63 -4.45
C THR A 100 -6.20 9.43 -2.97
N ARG A 101 -7.13 9.60 -2.01
CA ARG A 101 -6.84 9.34 -0.59
C ARG A 101 -6.64 7.86 -0.35
N GLU A 102 -7.55 7.00 -0.82
CA GLU A 102 -7.39 5.55 -0.67
C GLU A 102 -6.15 5.01 -1.40
N MET A 103 -5.84 5.53 -2.60
CA MET A 103 -4.60 5.18 -3.32
C MET A 103 -3.35 5.60 -2.55
N SER A 104 -3.35 6.78 -1.93
CA SER A 104 -2.21 7.29 -1.15
C SER A 104 -2.02 6.49 0.14
N LEU A 105 -3.10 6.11 0.82
CA LEU A 105 -3.04 5.24 1.99
C LEU A 105 -2.46 3.87 1.65
N ALA A 106 -2.89 3.25 0.54
CA ALA A 106 -2.33 1.97 0.09
C ALA A 106 -0.81 2.05 -0.11
N ARG A 107 -0.31 3.15 -0.69
CA ARG A 107 1.12 3.40 -0.90
C ARG A 107 1.87 3.76 0.39
N LEU A 108 1.22 4.46 1.33
CA LEU A 108 1.82 4.73 2.65
C LEU A 108 2.08 3.45 3.42
N ILE A 109 1.14 2.51 3.41
CA ILE A 109 1.33 1.20 4.05
C ILE A 109 2.56 0.51 3.46
N GLU A 110 2.72 0.51 2.14
CA GLU A 110 3.89 -0.05 1.47
C GLU A 110 5.20 0.66 1.85
N ALA A 111 5.21 2.00 1.84
CA ALA A 111 6.39 2.79 2.16
C ALA A 111 6.83 2.59 3.63
N TYR A 112 5.89 2.57 4.56
CA TYR A 112 6.15 2.24 5.96
C TYR A 112 6.65 0.81 6.13
N THR A 113 6.05 -0.15 5.43
CA THR A 113 6.50 -1.54 5.44
C THR A 113 7.94 -1.67 4.92
N PHE A 114 8.29 -0.99 3.82
CA PHE A 114 9.67 -0.98 3.29
C PHE A 114 10.66 -0.40 4.31
N LYS A 115 10.29 0.69 4.99
CA LYS A 115 11.06 1.30 6.07
C LYS A 115 11.15 0.45 7.34
N GLN A 116 10.41 -0.67 7.40
CA GLN A 116 10.23 -1.52 8.58
C GLN A 116 9.58 -0.78 9.76
N ASP A 117 8.87 0.31 9.49
CA ASP A 117 8.01 0.98 10.46
C ASP A 117 6.65 0.26 10.50
N PHE A 118 6.67 -0.97 11.03
CA PHE A 118 5.50 -1.85 11.05
C PHE A 118 4.38 -1.33 11.93
N GLU A 119 4.70 -0.52 12.94
CA GLU A 119 3.70 0.15 13.78
C GLU A 119 2.90 1.16 12.97
N LYS A 120 3.57 2.08 12.26
CA LYS A 120 2.85 3.02 11.38
C LYS A 120 2.17 2.32 10.21
N ALA A 121 2.78 1.30 9.62
CA ALA A 121 2.15 0.51 8.57
C ALA A 121 0.86 -0.15 9.06
N TYR A 122 0.86 -0.70 10.28
CA TYR A 122 -0.30 -1.30 10.92
C TYR A 122 -1.39 -0.28 11.20
N HIS A 123 -1.08 0.84 11.86
CA HIS A 123 -2.09 1.85 12.20
C HIS A 123 -2.69 2.49 10.95
N THR A 124 -1.86 2.83 9.95
CA THR A 124 -2.32 3.33 8.66
C THR A 124 -3.19 2.30 7.95
N GLY A 125 -2.77 1.02 7.96
CA GLY A 125 -3.51 -0.08 7.34
C GLY A 125 -4.85 -0.33 8.00
N LEU A 126 -4.91 -0.30 9.33
CA LEU A 126 -6.13 -0.48 10.11
C LEU A 126 -7.14 0.64 9.85
N GLU A 127 -6.69 1.90 9.90
CA GLU A 127 -7.54 3.05 9.57
C GLU A 127 -8.05 2.95 8.12
N ALA A 128 -7.14 2.75 7.17
CA ALA A 128 -7.48 2.68 5.75
C ALA A 128 -8.43 1.51 5.43
N TYR A 129 -8.24 0.35 6.06
CA TYR A 129 -9.11 -0.82 5.90
C TYR A 129 -10.51 -0.57 6.48
N GLY A 130 -10.61 0.17 7.59
CA GLY A 130 -11.89 0.60 8.15
C GLY A 130 -12.63 1.60 7.25
N LEU A 131 -11.91 2.52 6.61
CA LEU A 131 -12.47 3.52 5.70
C LEU A 131 -12.85 2.94 4.32
N TYR A 132 -12.05 2.00 3.81
CA TYR A 132 -12.15 1.47 2.44
C TYR A 132 -12.05 -0.07 2.42
N PRO A 133 -13.00 -0.79 3.04
CA PRO A 133 -12.91 -2.25 3.21
C PRO A 133 -12.90 -3.03 1.89
N GLU A 134 -13.53 -2.49 0.84
CA GLU A 134 -13.59 -3.12 -0.49
C GLU A 134 -12.31 -2.90 -1.32
N ASN A 135 -11.38 -2.06 -0.85
CA ASN A 135 -10.14 -1.80 -1.57
C ASN A 135 -9.13 -2.93 -1.34
N LYS A 136 -9.03 -3.81 -2.35
CA LYS A 136 -8.13 -4.98 -2.32
C LYS A 136 -6.66 -4.62 -2.09
N ALA A 137 -6.19 -3.47 -2.59
CA ALA A 137 -4.80 -3.05 -2.41
C ALA A 137 -4.53 -2.68 -0.95
N ILE A 138 -5.44 -1.95 -0.30
CA ILE A 138 -5.35 -1.65 1.13
C ILE A 138 -5.37 -2.95 1.95
N ALA A 139 -6.34 -3.82 1.70
CA ALA A 139 -6.46 -5.09 2.43
C ALA A 139 -5.19 -5.96 2.28
N MET A 140 -4.67 -6.08 1.06
CA MET A 140 -3.45 -6.85 0.79
C MET A 140 -2.23 -6.21 1.45
N ASN A 141 -2.03 -4.90 1.32
CA ASN A 141 -0.87 -4.21 1.88
C ASN A 141 -0.88 -4.23 3.40
N PHE A 142 -2.05 -4.09 4.02
CA PHE A 142 -2.20 -4.21 5.47
C PHE A 142 -1.84 -5.62 5.96
N LYS A 143 -2.38 -6.66 5.33
CA LYS A 143 -2.03 -8.05 5.64
C LYS A 143 -0.53 -8.31 5.44
N ASP A 144 0.03 -7.85 4.32
CA ASP A 144 1.45 -8.02 4.01
C ASP A 144 2.33 -7.33 5.07
N ALA A 145 1.99 -6.13 5.54
CA ALA A 145 2.74 -5.45 6.60
C ALA A 145 2.83 -6.30 7.87
N CYS A 146 1.72 -6.88 8.30
CA CYS A 146 1.67 -7.78 9.45
C CYS A 146 2.47 -9.07 9.21
N ILE A 147 2.30 -9.73 8.06
CA ILE A 147 3.01 -10.97 7.73
C ILE A 147 4.53 -10.73 7.64
N TRP A 148 4.97 -9.63 7.02
CA TRP A 148 6.39 -9.25 6.97
C TRP A 148 6.98 -9.05 8.36
N SER A 149 6.27 -8.33 9.24
CA SER A 149 6.71 -8.11 10.61
C SER A 149 6.92 -9.44 11.34
N TYR A 150 5.99 -10.39 11.17
CA TYR A 150 6.08 -11.70 11.78
C TYR A 150 7.29 -12.49 11.25
N TYR A 151 7.43 -12.62 9.93
CA TYR A 151 8.51 -13.42 9.36
C TYR A 151 9.91 -12.84 9.64
N ILE A 152 10.06 -11.52 9.57
CA ILE A 152 11.35 -10.89 9.89
C ILE A 152 11.73 -11.12 11.36
N ARG A 153 10.76 -11.02 12.27
CA ARG A 153 11.02 -11.11 13.72
C ARG A 153 11.14 -12.54 14.25
N HIS A 154 10.31 -13.45 13.75
CA HIS A 154 10.08 -14.75 14.38
C HIS A 154 10.55 -15.93 13.53
N THR A 155 10.87 -15.73 12.24
CA THR A 155 11.30 -16.82 11.35
C THR A 155 12.62 -16.55 10.62
N GLY A 156 13.23 -15.38 10.85
CA GLY A 156 14.53 -15.01 10.28
C GLY A 156 14.48 -14.65 8.80
N LEU A 157 13.32 -14.29 8.25
CA LEU A 157 13.23 -13.84 6.86
C LEU A 157 14.06 -12.57 6.65
N ASN A 158 14.89 -12.56 5.61
CA ASN A 158 15.78 -11.44 5.36
C ASN A 158 14.99 -10.16 5.02
N LYS A 159 15.13 -9.15 5.89
CA LYS A 159 14.49 -7.84 5.74
C LYS A 159 14.84 -7.11 4.43
N SER A 160 15.97 -7.43 3.80
CA SER A 160 16.34 -6.81 2.51
C SER A 160 15.38 -7.20 1.38
N TYR A 161 14.62 -8.30 1.54
CA TYR A 161 13.62 -8.75 0.57
C TYR A 161 12.35 -7.88 0.53
N LEU A 162 12.25 -6.88 1.41
CA LEU A 162 11.28 -5.79 1.27
C LEU A 162 11.60 -4.87 0.09
N SER A 163 12.84 -4.90 -0.41
CA SER A 163 13.22 -4.14 -1.59
C SER A 163 12.48 -4.63 -2.84
N PRO A 164 12.00 -3.72 -3.72
CA PRO A 164 11.40 -4.12 -4.98
C PRO A 164 12.44 -4.54 -6.03
N ILE A 165 13.74 -4.35 -5.74
CA ILE A 165 14.84 -4.76 -6.63
C ILE A 165 14.94 -6.28 -6.64
N ILE A 166 14.96 -6.86 -7.84
CA ILE A 166 15.14 -8.29 -8.05
C ILE A 166 16.58 -8.68 -7.67
N MET A 167 16.71 -9.66 -6.78
CA MET A 167 17.97 -10.31 -6.39
C MET A 167 18.17 -11.62 -7.17
N ASP A 168 19.42 -12.08 -7.25
CA ASP A 168 19.78 -13.34 -7.93
C ASP A 168 19.20 -14.58 -7.24
N GLU A 169 19.10 -14.55 -5.91
CA GLU A 169 18.64 -15.64 -5.06
C GLU A 169 17.95 -15.11 -3.78
N TYR A 170 16.93 -15.83 -3.33
CA TYR A 170 16.25 -15.63 -2.06
C TYR A 170 16.32 -16.89 -1.23
N GLU A 171 16.74 -16.79 0.04
CA GLU A 171 16.69 -17.91 0.97
C GLU A 171 15.38 -17.86 1.76
N VAL A 172 14.62 -18.95 1.71
CA VAL A 172 13.27 -19.02 2.30
C VAL A 172 13.12 -20.29 3.13
N ASN A 173 12.25 -20.19 4.13
CA ASN A 173 11.89 -21.29 5.02
C ASN A 173 10.50 -21.85 4.74
N SER A 174 9.74 -21.25 3.81
CA SER A 174 8.42 -21.76 3.39
C SER A 174 7.96 -21.18 2.05
N ILE A 175 7.06 -21.91 1.37
CA ILE A 175 6.43 -21.47 0.12
C ILE A 175 5.69 -20.12 0.29
N PRO A 176 4.93 -19.86 1.37
CA PRO A 176 4.33 -18.55 1.60
C PRO A 176 5.32 -17.37 1.61
N GLN A 177 6.58 -17.57 2.03
CA GLN A 177 7.59 -16.51 1.97
C GLN A 177 7.96 -16.18 0.52
N GLU A 178 8.02 -17.16 -0.37
CA GLU A 178 8.31 -16.95 -1.80
C GLU A 178 7.28 -16.02 -2.46
N TYR A 179 5.99 -16.30 -2.24
CA TYR A 179 4.91 -15.47 -2.78
C TYR A 179 4.84 -14.10 -2.11
N LEU A 180 5.17 -13.99 -0.82
CA LEU A 180 5.24 -12.70 -0.13
C LEU A 180 6.34 -11.81 -0.72
N ILE A 181 7.52 -12.38 -0.99
CA ILE A 181 8.64 -11.69 -1.65
C ILE A 181 8.23 -11.30 -3.08
N THR A 182 7.70 -12.24 -3.86
CA THR A 182 7.37 -12.03 -5.27
C THR A 182 6.39 -10.87 -5.47
N ARG A 183 5.42 -10.68 -4.56
CA ARG A 183 4.45 -9.55 -4.62
C ARG A 183 5.09 -8.17 -4.47
N LYS A 184 6.33 -8.07 -3.98
CA LYS A 184 7.07 -6.81 -3.83
C LYS A 184 7.94 -6.46 -5.03
N LEU A 185 8.28 -7.44 -5.86
CA LEU A 185 9.25 -7.26 -6.94
C LEU A 185 8.66 -6.47 -8.10
N ILE A 186 9.41 -5.46 -8.55
CA ILE A 186 9.03 -4.55 -9.62
C ILE A 186 10.10 -4.58 -10.71
N HIS A 187 9.66 -4.63 -11.96
CA HIS A 187 10.51 -4.46 -13.13
C HIS A 187 9.90 -3.39 -14.05
N ASN A 188 10.67 -2.36 -14.39
CA ASN A 188 10.24 -1.25 -15.23
C ASN A 188 8.90 -0.61 -14.79
N GLY A 189 8.69 -0.48 -13.48
CA GLY A 189 7.47 0.11 -12.90
C GLY A 189 6.29 -0.86 -12.79
N GLU A 190 6.42 -2.11 -13.23
CA GLU A 190 5.36 -3.12 -13.17
C GLU A 190 5.70 -4.24 -12.18
N ARG A 191 4.68 -4.77 -11.48
CA ARG A 191 4.86 -5.95 -10.63
C ARG A 191 5.06 -7.20 -11.46
N LEU A 192 5.90 -8.11 -10.96
CA LEU A 192 6.07 -9.43 -11.55
C LEU A 192 4.80 -10.29 -11.39
N GLN A 193 4.46 -11.02 -12.46
CA GLN A 193 3.38 -12.01 -12.49
C GLN A 193 3.99 -13.39 -12.68
N VAL A 194 3.68 -14.33 -11.78
CA VAL A 194 4.15 -15.72 -11.89
C VAL A 194 3.37 -16.44 -12.99
N THR A 195 4.08 -17.07 -13.92
CA THR A 195 3.53 -17.83 -15.05
C THR A 195 3.91 -19.30 -15.04
N GLY A 196 4.90 -19.68 -14.22
CA GLY A 196 5.35 -21.05 -14.08
C GLY A 196 6.17 -21.24 -12.82
N GLN A 197 6.32 -22.49 -12.41
CA GLN A 197 7.03 -22.91 -11.21
C GLN A 197 7.69 -24.26 -11.49
N SER A 198 8.91 -24.44 -10.99
CA SER A 198 9.64 -25.69 -11.15
C SER A 198 10.65 -25.88 -10.04
N LEU A 199 10.73 -27.10 -9.51
CA LEU A 199 11.81 -27.49 -8.60
C LEU A 199 13.08 -27.79 -9.37
N LYS A 200 14.20 -27.25 -8.91
CA LYS A 200 15.54 -27.50 -9.47
C LYS A 200 16.53 -27.84 -8.36
N THR A 201 17.44 -28.77 -8.62
CA THR A 201 18.60 -29.00 -7.76
C THR A 201 19.82 -28.35 -8.38
N ILE A 202 20.42 -27.38 -7.69
CA ILE A 202 21.61 -26.64 -8.14
C ILE A 202 22.67 -26.81 -7.05
N ASN A 203 23.84 -27.35 -7.40
CA ASN A 203 24.94 -27.57 -6.45
C ASN A 203 24.51 -28.33 -5.18
N LYS A 204 23.67 -29.38 -5.33
CA LYS A 204 23.10 -30.20 -4.24
C LYS A 204 22.13 -29.46 -3.30
N LEU A 205 21.75 -28.24 -3.63
CA LEU A 205 20.72 -27.48 -2.92
C LEU A 205 19.43 -27.51 -3.73
N ASN A 206 18.30 -27.53 -3.03
CA ASN A 206 16.98 -27.49 -3.65
C ASN A 206 16.50 -26.06 -3.80
N TYR A 207 15.95 -25.78 -4.97
CA TYR A 207 15.40 -24.49 -5.33
C TYR A 207 13.99 -24.67 -5.84
N ASP A 208 13.12 -23.75 -5.44
CA ASP A 208 11.94 -23.45 -6.22
C ASP A 208 12.26 -22.29 -7.17
N VAL A 209 11.93 -22.46 -8.45
CA VAL A 209 12.20 -21.48 -9.49
C VAL A 209 10.90 -21.01 -10.08
N LEU A 210 10.56 -19.75 -9.80
CA LEU A 210 9.37 -19.09 -10.35
C LEU A 210 9.74 -18.41 -11.66
N LYS A 211 8.96 -18.69 -12.70
CA LYS A 211 8.98 -17.96 -13.96
C LYS A 211 8.03 -16.79 -13.85
N CYS A 212 8.53 -15.60 -14.16
CA CYS A 212 7.77 -14.37 -14.04
C CYS A 212 7.85 -13.50 -15.29
N ILE A 213 6.80 -12.74 -15.54
CA ILE A 213 6.73 -11.73 -16.60
C ILE A 213 6.21 -10.41 -16.04
N THR A 214 6.40 -9.33 -16.78
CA THR A 214 5.63 -8.10 -16.58
C THR A 214 4.40 -8.07 -17.49
N ALA A 215 3.48 -7.13 -17.26
CA ALA A 215 2.30 -7.02 -18.10
C ALA A 215 2.66 -6.54 -19.51
N THR A 216 3.64 -5.63 -19.60
CA THR A 216 4.01 -4.95 -20.84
C THR A 216 5.08 -5.70 -21.65
N ASP A 217 6.20 -6.10 -21.05
CA ASP A 217 7.32 -6.67 -21.84
C ASP A 217 7.19 -8.16 -22.14
N LYS A 218 6.36 -8.88 -21.36
CA LYS A 218 6.15 -10.34 -21.44
C LYS A 218 7.41 -11.20 -21.43
N LYS A 219 8.57 -10.62 -21.11
CA LYS A 219 9.85 -11.33 -21.12
C LYS A 219 9.95 -12.21 -19.87
N GLU A 220 10.30 -13.47 -20.05
CA GLU A 220 10.45 -14.39 -18.92
C GLU A 220 11.69 -14.06 -18.09
N ARG A 221 11.52 -14.13 -16.77
CA ARG A 221 12.57 -13.97 -15.75
C ARG A 221 12.43 -15.09 -14.74
N GLU A 222 13.54 -15.68 -14.32
CA GLU A 222 13.55 -16.68 -13.27
C GLU A 222 13.87 -16.02 -11.93
N LEU A 223 13.04 -16.27 -10.91
CA LEU A 223 13.32 -16.00 -9.51
C LEU A 223 13.71 -17.31 -8.84
N LYS A 224 14.86 -17.33 -8.15
CA LYS A 224 15.37 -18.54 -7.48
C LYS A 224 15.17 -18.44 -5.98
N PHE A 225 14.40 -19.36 -5.43
CA PHE A 225 14.16 -19.49 -4.00
C PHE A 225 14.90 -20.73 -3.48
N LYS A 226 16.00 -20.52 -2.75
CA LYS A 226 16.73 -21.57 -2.06
C LYS A 226 15.90 -22.07 -0.88
N LEU A 227 15.51 -23.35 -0.93
CA LEU A 227 14.64 -23.96 0.06
C LEU A 227 15.45 -24.41 1.27
N SER A 228 15.21 -23.77 2.41
CA SER A 228 15.93 -24.02 3.66
C SER A 228 15.14 -24.90 4.63
N TRP A 229 14.46 -25.93 4.10
CA TRP A 229 13.68 -26.91 4.86
C TRP A 229 13.75 -28.29 4.20
N ASP A 230 13.48 -29.34 4.96
CA ASP A 230 13.45 -30.70 4.44
C ASP A 230 12.10 -30.99 3.77
N MET A 231 12.07 -30.98 2.43
CA MET A 231 10.85 -31.22 1.66
C MET A 231 10.21 -32.60 1.89
N ASN A 232 10.92 -33.57 2.48
CA ASN A 232 10.38 -34.89 2.79
C ASN A 232 9.56 -34.90 4.09
N THR A 233 9.86 -33.99 5.02
CA THR A 233 9.24 -33.96 6.35
C THR A 233 8.49 -32.66 6.63
N GLU A 234 8.79 -31.59 5.90
CA GLU A 234 8.30 -30.23 6.09
C GLU A 234 7.54 -29.77 4.82
N PHE A 235 6.30 -30.25 4.68
CA PHE A 235 5.46 -30.00 3.51
C PHE A 235 5.12 -28.51 3.34
N GLY A 236 5.80 -27.86 2.39
CA GLY A 236 5.61 -26.45 2.07
C GLY A 236 6.33 -25.46 2.99
N GLY A 237 7.18 -25.95 3.90
CA GLY A 237 8.04 -25.12 4.76
C GLY A 237 8.15 -25.60 6.20
N LYS A 238 9.04 -24.94 6.95
CA LYS A 238 9.22 -25.16 8.39
C LYS A 238 7.95 -24.85 9.18
N VAL A 239 7.77 -25.58 10.27
CA VAL A 239 6.75 -25.24 11.28
C VAL A 239 7.20 -23.98 12.03
N PHE A 240 6.41 -22.93 11.96
CA PHE A 240 6.68 -21.68 12.67
C PHE A 240 5.89 -21.59 13.98
N PRO A 241 6.40 -20.86 15.00
CA PRO A 241 5.79 -20.78 16.32
C PRO A 241 4.58 -19.82 16.38
N THR A 242 3.63 -19.93 15.44
CA THR A 242 2.50 -19.00 15.30
C THR A 242 1.69 -18.89 16.59
N GLU A 243 1.33 -20.00 17.23
CA GLU A 243 0.57 -20.00 18.50
C GLU A 243 1.28 -19.28 19.64
N ILE A 244 2.59 -19.50 19.78
CA ILE A 244 3.39 -18.87 20.82
C ILE A 244 3.39 -17.35 20.61
N VAL A 245 3.51 -16.91 19.35
CA VAL A 245 3.51 -15.49 19.02
C VAL A 245 2.14 -14.86 19.24
N ILE A 246 1.06 -15.49 18.78
CA ILE A 246 -0.33 -15.00 18.93
C ILE A 246 -0.70 -14.79 20.40
N ASN A 247 -0.35 -15.75 21.26
CA ASN A 247 -0.75 -15.76 22.68
C ASN A 247 0.16 -14.93 23.59
N ASN A 248 1.33 -14.50 23.12
CA ASN A 248 2.25 -13.67 23.90
C ASN A 248 1.93 -12.18 23.74
N ASN A 249 1.30 -11.58 24.76
CA ASN A 249 0.91 -10.16 24.79
C ASN A 249 2.10 -9.18 24.82
N ARG A 250 3.34 -9.66 25.00
CA ARG A 250 4.55 -8.81 24.88
C ARG A 250 4.93 -8.56 23.43
N ASN A 251 4.47 -9.39 22.50
CA ASN A 251 4.68 -9.15 21.07
C ASN A 251 3.76 -8.02 20.60
N ALA A 252 4.25 -7.22 19.66
CA ALA A 252 3.44 -6.17 19.08
C ALA A 252 2.22 -6.73 18.35
N ILE A 253 1.11 -5.99 18.36
CA ILE A 253 -0.16 -6.45 17.77
C ILE A 253 -0.03 -6.84 16.30
N TYR A 254 0.78 -6.10 15.53
CA TYR A 254 1.02 -6.38 14.11
C TYR A 254 1.79 -7.69 13.87
N GLU A 255 2.66 -8.10 14.80
CA GLU A 255 3.36 -9.39 14.74
C GLU A 255 2.41 -10.55 15.09
N ARG A 256 1.53 -10.35 16.08
CA ARG A 256 0.51 -11.32 16.49
C ARG A 256 -0.51 -11.55 15.38
N ILE A 257 -0.95 -10.48 14.71
CA ILE A 257 -1.81 -10.55 13.53
C ILE A 257 -1.07 -11.23 12.36
N GLY A 258 0.21 -10.94 12.16
CA GLY A 258 1.04 -11.61 11.15
C GLY A 258 1.10 -13.12 11.38
N ALA A 259 1.35 -13.55 12.60
CA ALA A 259 1.35 -14.97 12.99
C ALA A 259 -0.01 -15.64 12.73
N LEU A 260 -1.11 -14.94 13.03
CA LEU A 260 -2.46 -15.40 12.78
C LEU A 260 -2.74 -15.57 11.29
N LEU A 261 -2.35 -14.60 10.46
CA LEU A 261 -2.49 -14.67 9.00
C LEU A 261 -1.63 -15.76 8.36
N VAL A 262 -0.47 -16.08 8.95
CA VAL A 262 0.35 -17.22 8.53
C VAL A 262 -0.32 -18.55 8.88
N LYS A 263 -0.99 -18.63 10.03
CA LYS A 263 -1.74 -19.82 10.45
C LYS A 263 -3.02 -20.03 9.61
N ASP A 264 -3.80 -18.98 9.37
CA ASP A 264 -4.96 -19.02 8.48
C ASP A 264 -5.12 -17.67 7.73
N PRO A 265 -4.82 -17.62 6.42
CA PRO A 265 -4.88 -16.37 5.66
C PRO A 265 -6.31 -15.86 5.40
N ARG A 266 -7.34 -16.68 5.72
CA ARG A 266 -8.75 -16.41 5.45
C ARG A 266 -9.51 -15.84 6.64
N VAL A 267 -8.83 -15.64 7.78
CA VAL A 267 -9.46 -15.09 8.99
C VAL A 267 -10.20 -13.79 8.72
N ASP A 268 -11.29 -13.57 9.46
CA ASP A 268 -11.92 -12.26 9.53
C ASP A 268 -11.06 -11.32 10.37
N LEU A 269 -10.28 -10.49 9.69
CA LEU A 269 -9.28 -9.64 10.32
C LEU A 269 -9.90 -8.67 11.34
N LYS A 270 -11.13 -8.21 11.11
CA LYS A 270 -11.83 -7.33 12.05
C LYS A 270 -12.11 -8.04 13.37
N THR A 271 -12.69 -9.24 13.32
CA THR A 271 -12.98 -10.06 14.50
C THR A 271 -11.70 -10.41 15.26
N GLU A 272 -10.64 -10.82 14.56
CA GLU A 272 -9.40 -11.24 15.22
C GLU A 272 -8.62 -10.07 15.85
N ILE A 273 -8.66 -8.87 15.25
CA ILE A 273 -8.07 -7.68 15.87
C ILE A 273 -8.76 -7.34 17.20
N GLU A 274 -10.09 -7.41 17.28
CA GLU A 274 -10.80 -7.15 18.53
C GLU A 274 -10.49 -8.18 19.62
N LYS A 275 -10.28 -9.46 19.26
CA LYS A 275 -9.89 -10.52 20.22
C LYS A 275 -8.49 -10.34 20.80
N LEU A 276 -7.61 -9.66 20.08
CA LEU A 276 -6.19 -9.54 20.44
C LEU A 276 -5.84 -8.22 21.16
N LYS A 277 -6.78 -7.28 21.22
CA LYS A 277 -6.70 -6.08 22.08
C LYS A 277 -6.83 -6.47 23.56
#